data_AF-A0A951HXX0-F1
#
_entry.id   AF-A0A951HXX0-F1
#
_cell.length_a   1.000
_cell.length_b   1.000
_cell.length_c   1.000
_cell.angle_alpha   90.00
_cell.angle_beta   90.00
_cell.angle_gamma   90.00
#
_symmetry.space_group_name_H-M   'P 1'
#
loop_
_entity.id
_entity.type
_entity.pdbx_description
1 polymer ?
#
loop_
_entity_poly.entity_id
_entity_poly.type
_entity_poly.pdbx_seq_one_letter_code
_entity_poly.pdbx_strand_id
1 'polypeptide(L)'
;MAYPGTERIELPILQELLATGGNEDVRFLYDRLAGYFPQLGEAEVLALGNGHRAQWRRLVQRAGRSLDEKRQIERHRGRWLITNAGRRRAEEEATNFVPAEMGTGEAARGEALSHTDTQRMLCDIGRVLGYHAQAEFEYYDVVWRENESSPRLSHVFEVQHKGNIDAALAKLKRAHDAQRTKPFLVIASERDNNRAIKSMSIARTGAFHEIGRVTTILSFEQIRRLHRALTSVEEILATLFE
;
A
#
# COMPACT_ATOMS: atom_id res chain seq x y z
N MET A 1 -30.65 -5.20 -3.70
CA MET A 1 -29.20 -5.03 -3.53
C MET A 1 -28.89 -3.54 -3.64
N ALA A 2 -28.26 -2.94 -2.63
CA ALA A 2 -28.02 -1.50 -2.60
C ALA A 2 -26.63 -1.19 -3.16
N TYR A 3 -26.59 -0.54 -4.34
CA TYR A 3 -25.34 0.07 -4.81
C TYR A 3 -24.82 1.07 -3.77
N PRO A 4 -23.49 1.24 -3.63
CA PRO A 4 -22.95 2.24 -2.72
C PRO A 4 -23.47 3.63 -3.08
N GLY A 5 -23.73 4.45 -2.05
CA GLY A 5 -24.07 5.86 -2.23
C GLY A 5 -22.97 6.59 -2.99
N THR A 6 -23.34 7.61 -3.75
CA THR A 6 -22.42 8.36 -4.63
C THR A 6 -21.20 8.91 -3.89
N GLU A 7 -21.40 9.42 -2.67
CA GLU A 7 -20.34 9.90 -1.76
C GLU A 7 -19.23 8.85 -1.53
N ARG A 8 -19.61 7.57 -1.40
CA ARG A 8 -18.66 6.47 -1.13
C ARG A 8 -17.81 6.09 -2.34
N ILE A 9 -18.19 6.53 -3.54
CA ILE A 9 -17.47 6.25 -4.80
C ILE A 9 -16.44 7.36 -5.10
N GLU A 10 -16.64 8.56 -4.55
CA GLU A 10 -15.76 9.71 -4.78
C GLU A 10 -14.31 9.44 -4.38
N LEU A 11 -14.09 8.93 -3.17
CA LEU A 11 -12.74 8.68 -2.67
C LEU A 11 -11.99 7.61 -3.48
N PRO A 12 -12.59 6.43 -3.77
CA PRO A 12 -11.99 5.46 -4.69
C PRO A 12 -11.64 6.03 -6.07
N ILE A 13 -12.45 6.95 -6.63
CA ILE A 13 -12.10 7.63 -7.90
C ILE A 13 -10.80 8.43 -7.76
N LEU A 14 -10.66 9.21 -6.68
CA LEU A 14 -9.47 10.00 -6.44
C LEU A 14 -8.23 9.12 -6.20
N GLN A 15 -8.39 8.01 -5.47
CA GLN A 15 -7.32 7.04 -5.21
C GLN A 15 -6.85 6.36 -6.51
N GLU A 16 -7.77 5.92 -7.36
CA GLU A 16 -7.44 5.33 -8.65
C GLU A 16 -6.75 6.33 -9.59
N LEU A 17 -7.26 7.57 -9.67
CA LEU A 17 -6.60 8.61 -10.46
C LEU A 17 -5.21 8.92 -9.93
N LEU A 18 -5.02 8.97 -8.61
CA LEU A 18 -3.69 9.17 -8.01
C LEU A 18 -2.75 8.02 -8.37
N ALA A 19 -3.22 6.78 -8.30
CA ALA A 19 -2.46 5.58 -8.66
C ALA A 19 -2.06 5.51 -10.15
N THR A 20 -2.85 6.10 -11.06
CA THR A 20 -2.55 6.12 -12.51
C THR A 20 -1.72 7.32 -12.97
N GLY A 21 -1.13 8.07 -12.04
CA GLY A 21 -0.33 9.25 -12.37
C GLY A 21 -1.16 10.53 -12.55
N GLY A 22 -2.43 10.49 -12.18
CA GLY A 22 -3.33 11.65 -12.08
C GLY A 22 -4.28 11.83 -13.25
N ASN A 23 -4.27 10.96 -14.25
CA ASN A 23 -5.10 11.07 -15.45
C ASN A 23 -5.51 9.67 -15.91
N GLU A 24 -6.81 9.43 -16.15
CA GLU A 24 -7.26 8.13 -16.65
C GLU A 24 -8.52 8.25 -17.52
N ASP A 25 -8.70 7.29 -18.43
CA ASP A 25 -9.95 7.11 -19.17
C ASP A 25 -11.01 6.48 -18.26
N VAL A 26 -12.19 7.12 -18.22
CA VAL A 26 -13.30 6.72 -17.35
C VAL A 26 -13.75 5.27 -17.58
N ARG A 27 -13.49 4.70 -18.76
CA ARG A 27 -13.81 3.30 -19.04
C ARG A 27 -13.03 2.35 -18.14
N PHE A 28 -11.74 2.61 -17.90
CA PHE A 28 -10.93 1.80 -17.00
C PHE A 28 -11.32 1.99 -15.53
N LEU A 29 -11.80 3.18 -15.17
CA LEU A 29 -12.31 3.44 -13.82
C LEU A 29 -13.54 2.57 -13.51
N TYR A 30 -14.43 2.32 -14.48
CA TYR A 30 -15.60 1.48 -14.23
C TYR A 30 -15.24 0.06 -13.76
N ASP A 31 -14.19 -0.51 -14.34
CA ASP A 31 -13.76 -1.87 -14.05
C ASP A 31 -12.98 -1.94 -12.74
N ARG A 32 -12.05 -1.00 -12.51
CA ARG A 32 -11.20 -1.00 -11.32
C ARG A 32 -11.94 -0.64 -10.04
N LEU A 33 -12.89 0.30 -10.12
CA LEU A 33 -13.65 0.75 -8.94
C LEU A 33 -14.53 -0.37 -8.35
N ALA A 34 -14.86 -1.41 -9.12
CA ALA A 34 -15.63 -2.54 -8.61
C ALA A 34 -14.92 -3.25 -7.45
N GLY A 35 -13.58 -3.37 -7.50
CA GLY A 35 -12.78 -4.04 -6.49
C GLY A 35 -12.76 -3.35 -5.12
N TYR A 36 -13.17 -2.07 -5.05
CA TYR A 36 -13.24 -1.31 -3.80
C TYR A 36 -14.49 -1.60 -2.98
N PHE A 37 -15.45 -2.36 -3.53
CA PHE A 37 -16.74 -2.60 -2.90
C PHE A 37 -17.01 -4.10 -2.79
N PRO A 38 -16.51 -4.77 -1.72
CA PRO A 38 -16.72 -6.20 -1.49
C PRO A 38 -18.20 -6.62 -1.44
N GLN A 39 -19.10 -5.65 -1.19
CA GLN A 39 -20.55 -5.88 -1.25
C GLN A 39 -21.10 -6.10 -2.67
N LEU A 40 -20.31 -5.82 -3.72
CA LEU A 40 -20.63 -6.20 -5.10
C LEU A 40 -20.16 -7.66 -5.27
N GLY A 41 -21.09 -8.61 -5.36
CA GLY A 41 -20.73 -10.03 -5.43
C GLY A 41 -19.92 -10.40 -6.68
N GLU A 42 -19.24 -11.55 -6.70
CA GLU A 42 -18.38 -11.96 -7.83
C GLU A 42 -19.13 -12.01 -9.17
N ALA A 43 -20.38 -12.49 -9.18
CA ALA A 43 -21.25 -12.50 -10.36
C ALA A 43 -21.56 -11.08 -10.88
N GLU A 44 -21.49 -10.07 -10.00
CA GLU A 44 -21.76 -8.68 -10.31
C GLU A 44 -20.53 -7.96 -10.86
N VAL A 45 -19.36 -8.25 -10.28
CA VAL A 45 -18.06 -7.83 -10.79
C VAL A 45 -17.82 -8.42 -12.18
N LEU A 46 -18.13 -9.69 -12.39
CA LEU A 46 -18.07 -10.34 -13.72
C LEU A 46 -19.06 -9.72 -14.72
N ALA A 47 -20.27 -9.35 -14.27
CA ALA A 47 -21.26 -8.68 -15.11
C ALA A 47 -20.91 -7.22 -15.46
N LEU A 48 -19.95 -6.59 -14.77
CA LEU A 48 -19.45 -5.24 -15.11
C LEU A 48 -18.57 -5.26 -16.37
N GLY A 49 -17.77 -6.31 -16.56
CA GLY A 49 -16.86 -6.46 -17.72
C GLY A 49 -17.58 -6.62 -19.07
N ASN A 50 -18.84 -7.05 -19.07
CA ASN A 50 -19.62 -7.35 -20.28
C ASN A 50 -20.56 -6.20 -20.74
N GLY A 51 -20.29 -4.96 -20.33
CA GLY A 51 -20.99 -3.78 -20.87
C GLY A 51 -22.44 -3.54 -20.39
N HIS A 52 -23.00 -4.44 -19.57
CA HIS A 52 -24.42 -4.44 -19.20
C HIS A 52 -24.74 -3.91 -17.80
N ARG A 53 -24.09 -2.82 -17.34
CA ARG A 53 -24.49 -2.16 -16.08
C ARG A 53 -24.53 -0.63 -16.21
N ALA A 54 -25.53 -0.16 -16.96
CA ALA A 54 -25.84 1.27 -17.10
C ALA A 54 -26.09 1.98 -15.75
N GLN A 55 -26.51 1.26 -14.71
CA GLN A 55 -26.68 1.82 -13.37
C GLN A 55 -25.34 2.15 -12.68
N TRP A 56 -24.35 1.24 -12.73
CA TRP A 56 -23.01 1.49 -12.19
C TRP A 56 -22.33 2.66 -12.87
N ARG A 57 -22.36 2.69 -14.21
CA ARG A 57 -21.82 3.80 -14.99
C ARG A 57 -22.45 5.13 -14.60
N ARG A 58 -23.77 5.17 -14.41
CA ARG A 58 -24.49 6.38 -13.96
C ARG A 58 -24.05 6.82 -12.57
N LEU A 59 -23.80 5.89 -11.64
CA LEU A 59 -23.32 6.21 -10.30
C LEU A 59 -21.89 6.77 -10.30
N VAL A 60 -20.98 6.11 -11.00
CA VAL A 60 -19.60 6.59 -11.16
C VAL A 60 -19.59 7.97 -11.82
N GLN A 61 -20.38 8.17 -12.89
CA GLN A 61 -20.51 9.47 -13.54
C GLN A 61 -21.10 10.55 -12.63
N ARG A 62 -22.02 10.20 -11.73
CA ARG A 62 -22.58 11.13 -10.75
C ARG A 62 -21.55 11.51 -9.69
N ALA A 63 -20.75 10.55 -9.22
CA ALA A 63 -19.66 10.80 -8.28
C ALA A 63 -18.58 11.68 -8.92
N GLY A 64 -18.20 11.38 -10.17
CA GLY A 64 -17.30 12.21 -10.95
C GLY A 64 -17.81 13.64 -11.13
N ARG A 65 -19.11 13.83 -11.38
CA ARG A 65 -19.70 15.18 -11.46
C ARG A 65 -19.58 15.93 -10.13
N SER A 66 -19.87 15.29 -9.01
CA SER A 66 -19.73 15.94 -7.71
C SER A 66 -18.27 16.31 -7.40
N LEU A 67 -17.32 15.44 -7.73
CA LEU A 67 -15.88 15.74 -7.61
C LEU A 67 -15.43 16.93 -8.47
N ASP A 68 -15.98 17.03 -9.69
CA ASP A 68 -15.72 18.12 -10.64
C ASP A 68 -16.30 19.45 -10.14
N GLU A 69 -17.52 19.43 -9.60
CA GLU A 69 -18.15 20.59 -8.92
C GLU A 69 -17.33 21.03 -7.69
N LYS A 70 -16.77 20.07 -6.94
CA LYS A 70 -15.85 20.30 -5.81
C LYS A 70 -14.44 20.71 -6.26
N ARG A 71 -14.17 20.82 -7.57
CA ARG A 71 -12.86 21.11 -8.19
C ARG A 71 -11.74 20.14 -7.80
N GLN A 72 -12.10 18.91 -7.47
CA GLN A 72 -11.17 17.84 -7.07
C GLN A 72 -10.70 17.01 -8.27
N ILE A 73 -11.51 16.99 -9.34
CA ILE A 73 -11.10 16.48 -10.64
C ILE A 73 -11.49 17.48 -11.73
N GLU A 74 -10.92 17.32 -12.91
CA GLU A 74 -11.33 17.97 -14.15
C GLU A 74 -11.74 16.90 -15.17
N ARG A 75 -12.88 17.09 -15.82
CA ARG A 75 -13.45 16.12 -16.76
C ARG A 75 -13.36 16.61 -18.19
N HIS A 76 -12.59 15.92 -19.03
CA HIS A 76 -12.39 16.24 -20.44
C HIS A 76 -12.64 15.03 -21.35
N ARG A 77 -13.74 15.05 -22.11
CA ARG A 77 -14.04 14.06 -23.19
C ARG A 77 -13.69 12.60 -22.81
N GLY A 78 -14.22 12.14 -21.67
CA GLY A 78 -14.02 10.76 -21.20
C GLY A 78 -12.74 10.53 -20.40
N ARG A 79 -11.84 11.51 -20.30
CA ARG A 79 -10.68 11.50 -19.41
C ARG A 79 -10.91 12.36 -18.18
N TRP A 80 -10.53 11.82 -17.03
CA TRP A 80 -10.62 12.53 -15.75
C TRP A 80 -9.21 12.78 -15.23
N LEU A 81 -8.95 14.02 -14.85
CA LEU A 81 -7.68 14.49 -14.33
C LEU A 81 -7.87 14.87 -12.85
N ILE A 82 -7.01 14.38 -11.96
CA ILE A 82 -7.05 14.80 -10.56
C ILE A 82 -6.38 16.17 -10.39
N THR A 83 -7.05 17.07 -9.66
CA THR A 83 -6.47 18.38 -9.32
C THR A 83 -5.64 18.30 -8.05
N ASN A 84 -4.92 19.37 -7.71
CA ASN A 84 -4.22 19.45 -6.43
C ASN A 84 -5.16 19.37 -5.22
N ALA A 85 -6.41 19.85 -5.35
CA ALA A 85 -7.42 19.72 -4.31
C ALA A 85 -7.89 18.27 -4.14
N GLY A 86 -8.04 17.53 -5.25
CA GLY A 86 -8.37 16.11 -5.21
C GLY A 86 -7.24 15.26 -4.64
N ARG A 87 -5.98 15.55 -5.00
CA ARG A 87 -4.80 14.87 -4.42
C ARG A 87 -4.76 15.04 -2.91
N ARG A 88 -4.91 16.29 -2.44
CA ARG A 88 -4.90 16.59 -1.01
C ARG A 88 -6.00 15.82 -0.27
N ARG A 89 -7.23 15.78 -0.78
CA ARG A 89 -8.31 14.99 -0.16
C ARG A 89 -8.01 13.49 -0.14
N ALA A 90 -7.46 12.95 -1.23
CA ALA A 90 -7.10 11.54 -1.29
C ALA A 90 -6.00 11.19 -0.27
N GLU A 91 -5.01 12.07 -0.11
CA GLU A 91 -3.91 11.95 0.84
C GLU A 91 -4.38 12.15 2.30
N GLU A 92 -5.27 13.11 2.56
CA GLU A 92 -5.90 13.36 3.87
C GLU A 92 -6.73 12.15 4.33
N GLU A 93 -7.50 11.54 3.43
CA GLU A 93 -8.30 10.34 3.74
C GLU A 93 -7.44 9.07 3.87
N ALA A 94 -6.36 8.94 3.09
CA ALA A 94 -5.35 7.90 3.32
C ALA A 94 -4.66 8.07 4.69
N THR A 95 -4.57 9.31 5.16
CA THR A 95 -4.07 9.63 6.50
C THR A 95 -5.10 9.33 7.59
N ASN A 96 -6.39 9.55 7.32
CA ASN A 96 -7.52 9.37 8.26
C ASN A 96 -8.11 7.96 8.33
N PHE A 97 -7.71 7.01 7.49
CA PHE A 97 -7.96 5.59 7.75
C PHE A 97 -7.03 5.08 8.87
N VAL A 98 -7.24 5.62 10.06
CA VAL A 98 -6.83 5.06 11.34
C VAL A 98 -8.13 4.52 11.95
N PRO A 99 -8.26 3.22 12.22
CA PRO A 99 -9.41 2.68 12.95
C PRO A 99 -9.65 3.51 14.21
N ALA A 100 -10.86 4.04 14.34
CA ALA A 100 -11.24 4.96 15.40
C ALA A 100 -11.40 4.22 16.74
N GLU A 101 -10.28 3.92 17.38
CA GLU A 101 -10.15 3.81 18.83
C GLU A 101 -8.85 4.50 19.25
N MET A 102 -8.78 5.82 19.01
CA MET A 102 -7.74 6.68 19.55
C MET A 102 -8.32 7.47 20.73
N GLY A 103 -8.17 6.89 21.92
CA GLY A 103 -8.14 7.66 23.15
C GLY A 103 -6.98 8.64 23.07
N THR A 104 -7.30 9.91 23.25
CA THR A 104 -6.37 11.04 23.33
C THR A 104 -5.29 10.79 24.37
N GLY A 105 -4.03 10.73 23.95
CA GLY A 105 -2.86 10.64 24.81
C GLY A 105 -1.61 11.14 24.08
N GLU A 106 -1.37 12.44 24.23
CA GLU A 106 -0.05 13.11 24.15
C GLU A 106 0.83 12.89 22.92
N ALA A 107 0.76 13.88 22.01
CA ALA A 107 1.92 14.65 21.55
C ALA A 107 3.31 13.97 21.57
N ALA A 108 3.55 13.04 20.64
CA ALA A 108 4.88 12.91 20.06
C ALA A 108 4.95 13.82 18.83
N ARG A 109 5.51 15.01 19.02
CA ARG A 109 6.01 15.86 17.93
C ARG A 109 6.79 14.97 16.94
N GLY A 110 6.56 15.18 15.65
CA GLY A 110 7.15 14.38 14.58
C GLY A 110 8.67 14.40 14.58
N GLU A 111 9.27 13.47 15.33
CA GLU A 111 10.62 13.01 15.01
C GLU A 111 10.53 12.22 13.71
N ALA A 112 11.31 12.65 12.73
CA ALA A 112 11.45 11.92 11.49
C ALA A 112 11.99 10.53 11.81
N LEU A 113 11.21 9.49 11.50
CA LEU A 113 11.60 8.10 11.72
C LEU A 113 12.96 7.83 11.06
N SER A 114 13.92 7.39 11.88
CA SER A 114 15.24 7.04 11.38
C SER A 114 15.23 5.63 10.76
N HIS A 115 16.30 5.32 10.01
CA HIS A 115 16.54 3.98 9.50
C HIS A 115 16.58 2.95 10.64
N THR A 116 17.31 3.24 11.71
CA THR A 116 17.47 2.37 12.88
C THR A 116 16.16 2.19 13.66
N ASP A 117 15.36 3.25 13.82
CA ASP A 117 14.04 3.14 14.47
C ASP A 117 13.13 2.19 13.69
N THR A 118 13.17 2.27 12.36
CA THR A 118 12.36 1.43 11.48
C THR A 118 12.81 -0.03 11.54
N GLN A 119 14.13 -0.29 11.56
CA GLN A 119 14.66 -1.65 11.77
C GLN A 119 14.21 -2.24 13.10
N ARG A 120 14.27 -1.46 14.20
CA ARG A 120 13.79 -1.89 15.51
C ARG A 120 12.31 -2.25 15.48
N MET A 121 11.47 -1.38 14.90
CA MET A 121 10.04 -1.65 14.76
C MET A 121 9.76 -2.93 13.97
N LEU A 122 10.50 -3.18 12.88
CA LEU A 122 10.38 -4.41 12.10
C LEU A 122 10.76 -5.66 12.92
N CYS A 123 11.78 -5.56 13.77
CA CYS A 123 12.15 -6.64 14.66
C CYS A 123 11.05 -6.93 15.69
N ASP A 124 10.49 -5.89 16.29
CA ASP A 124 9.42 -6.03 17.28
C ASP A 124 8.16 -6.63 16.65
N ILE A 125 7.74 -6.12 15.48
CA ILE A 125 6.63 -6.70 14.70
C ILE A 125 6.86 -8.18 14.44
N GLY A 126 8.07 -8.55 13.99
CA GLY A 126 8.40 -9.94 13.70
C GLY A 126 8.23 -10.83 14.94
N ARG A 127 8.70 -10.38 16.11
CA ARG A 127 8.56 -11.11 17.38
C ARG A 127 7.10 -11.28 17.78
N VAL A 128 6.31 -10.21 17.72
CA VAL A 128 4.86 -10.26 18.04
C VAL A 128 4.12 -11.24 17.13
N LEU A 129 4.55 -11.37 15.87
CA LEU A 129 3.98 -12.31 14.91
C LEU A 129 4.58 -13.73 15.01
N GLY A 130 5.40 -14.02 16.03
CA GLY A 130 5.99 -15.34 16.26
C GLY A 130 7.22 -15.67 15.41
N TYR A 131 7.81 -14.69 14.71
CA TYR A 131 9.05 -14.87 13.97
C TYR A 131 10.28 -14.54 14.81
N HIS A 132 11.38 -15.24 14.53
CA HIS A 132 12.71 -14.81 14.96
C HIS A 132 13.22 -13.69 14.03
N ALA A 133 13.12 -12.45 14.48
CA ALA A 133 13.54 -11.27 13.74
C ALA A 133 14.90 -10.73 14.19
N GLN A 134 15.74 -10.38 13.23
CA GLN A 134 17.10 -9.88 13.47
C GLN A 134 17.43 -8.73 12.54
N ALA A 135 17.97 -7.63 13.10
CA ALA A 135 18.50 -6.51 12.35
C ALA A 135 19.95 -6.74 11.95
N GLU A 136 20.38 -6.10 10.86
CA GLU A 136 21.76 -6.12 10.33
C GLU A 136 22.31 -7.55 10.16
N PHE A 137 21.51 -8.43 9.54
CA PHE A 137 21.90 -9.82 9.31
C PHE A 137 22.62 -9.96 7.97
N GLU A 138 23.91 -10.30 8.04
CA GLU A 138 24.81 -10.38 6.89
C GLU A 138 24.86 -9.07 6.08
N TYR A 139 24.13 -9.02 4.96
CA TYR A 139 24.09 -7.90 4.03
C TYR A 139 22.70 -7.23 3.98
N TYR A 140 21.76 -7.70 4.80
CA TYR A 140 20.37 -7.28 4.82
C TYR A 140 20.04 -6.48 6.08
N ASP A 141 19.15 -5.50 5.95
CA ASP A 141 18.82 -4.59 7.05
C ASP A 141 18.00 -5.28 8.15
N VAL A 142 16.98 -6.07 7.77
CA VAL A 142 16.24 -6.93 8.71
C VAL A 142 15.86 -8.23 8.02
N VAL A 143 15.90 -9.34 8.77
CA VAL A 143 15.43 -10.64 8.32
C VAL A 143 14.51 -11.28 9.35
N TRP A 144 13.51 -12.01 8.88
CA TRP A 144 12.66 -12.85 9.73
C TRP A 144 12.82 -14.33 9.37
N ARG A 145 12.86 -15.16 10.40
CA ARG A 145 12.98 -16.62 10.33
C ARG A 145 11.88 -17.26 11.18
N GLU A 146 11.49 -18.50 10.85
CA GLU A 146 10.51 -19.24 11.67
C GLU A 146 11.00 -19.45 13.11
N ASN A 147 12.30 -19.70 13.28
CA ASN A 147 12.98 -19.79 14.57
C ASN A 147 14.46 -19.42 14.39
N GLU A 148 15.18 -19.27 15.51
CA GLU A 148 16.60 -18.86 15.52
C GLU A 148 17.52 -19.84 14.78
N SER A 149 17.22 -21.14 14.84
CA SER A 149 18.03 -22.18 14.20
C SER A 149 17.68 -22.41 12.73
N SER A 150 16.62 -21.76 12.23
CA SER A 150 16.18 -21.97 10.85
C SER A 150 17.24 -21.42 9.88
N PRO A 151 17.76 -22.26 8.98
CA PRO A 151 18.71 -21.81 7.97
C PRO A 151 18.03 -21.00 6.85
N ARG A 152 16.70 -21.07 6.76
CA ARG A 152 15.91 -20.38 5.72
C ARG A 152 15.37 -19.06 6.25
N LEU A 153 15.65 -18.01 5.49
CA LEU A 153 15.02 -16.71 5.66
C LEU A 153 13.59 -16.78 5.12
N SER A 154 12.62 -16.30 5.90
CA SER A 154 11.21 -16.23 5.50
C SER A 154 10.91 -14.87 4.85
N HIS A 155 11.33 -13.79 5.50
CA HIS A 155 11.16 -12.41 5.02
C HIS A 155 12.49 -11.68 5.06
N VAL A 156 12.72 -10.81 4.08
CA VAL A 156 13.92 -9.95 4.00
C VAL A 156 13.50 -8.53 3.72
N PHE A 157 14.03 -7.59 4.50
CA PHE A 157 13.70 -6.18 4.43
C PHE A 157 14.94 -5.35 4.12
N GLU A 158 14.80 -4.39 3.21
CA GLU A 158 15.76 -3.31 2.98
C GLU A 158 15.08 -1.96 3.27
N VAL A 159 15.69 -1.15 4.11
CA VAL A 159 15.15 0.10 4.66
C VAL A 159 15.90 1.30 4.06
N GLN A 160 15.21 2.10 3.24
CA GLN A 160 15.81 3.17 2.46
C GLN A 160 15.26 4.55 2.88
N HIS A 161 16.14 5.39 3.42
CA HIS A 161 15.79 6.77 3.80
C HIS A 161 16.18 7.80 2.71
N LYS A 162 17.39 7.68 2.14
CA LYS A 162 17.92 8.48 1.00
C LYS A 162 18.85 7.66 0.10
N GLY A 163 18.76 6.33 0.18
CA GLY A 163 19.71 5.40 -0.42
C GLY A 163 19.38 5.01 -1.86
N ASN A 164 20.20 4.13 -2.44
CA ASN A 164 20.03 3.65 -3.79
C ASN A 164 19.02 2.49 -3.84
N ILE A 165 17.83 2.77 -4.35
CA ILE A 165 16.73 1.81 -4.52
C ILE A 165 17.15 0.60 -5.35
N ASP A 166 17.94 0.79 -6.42
CA ASP A 166 18.34 -0.30 -7.30
C ASP A 166 19.29 -1.28 -6.59
N ALA A 167 20.16 -0.78 -5.71
CA ALA A 167 21.03 -1.62 -4.89
C ALA A 167 20.22 -2.44 -3.88
N ALA A 168 19.20 -1.85 -3.25
CA ALA A 168 18.29 -2.54 -2.36
C ALA A 168 17.51 -3.64 -3.11
N LEU A 169 16.96 -3.34 -4.29
CA LEU A 169 16.26 -4.31 -5.13
C LEU A 169 17.17 -5.46 -5.58
N ALA A 170 18.45 -5.19 -5.89
CA ALA A 170 19.42 -6.22 -6.23
C ALA A 170 19.67 -7.20 -5.06
N LYS A 171 19.80 -6.69 -3.83
CA LYS A 171 19.92 -7.52 -2.62
C LYS A 171 18.67 -8.37 -2.40
N LEU A 172 17.48 -7.76 -2.49
CA LEU A 172 16.20 -8.46 -2.35
C LEU A 172 16.04 -9.56 -3.41
N LYS A 173 16.44 -9.30 -4.66
CA LYS A 173 16.44 -10.30 -5.72
C LYS A 173 17.34 -11.47 -5.39
N ARG A 174 18.58 -11.21 -4.97
CA ARG A 174 19.53 -12.27 -4.57
C ARG A 174 18.97 -13.14 -3.45
N ALA A 175 18.35 -12.53 -2.43
CA ALA A 175 17.72 -13.28 -1.33
C ALA A 175 16.56 -14.17 -1.82
N HIS A 176 15.70 -13.61 -2.69
CA HIS A 176 14.55 -14.33 -3.24
C HIS A 176 15.00 -15.49 -4.17
N ASP A 177 16.02 -15.27 -4.99
CA ASP A 177 16.51 -16.31 -5.90
C ASP A 177 17.17 -17.47 -5.15
N ALA A 178 17.90 -17.16 -4.08
CA ALA A 178 18.61 -18.17 -3.28
C ALA A 178 17.67 -18.99 -2.39
N GLN A 179 16.69 -18.34 -1.74
CA GLN A 179 15.91 -18.98 -0.67
C GLN A 179 14.39 -18.81 -0.80
N ARG A 180 13.90 -18.19 -1.89
CA ARG A 180 12.46 -17.89 -2.10
C ARG A 180 11.84 -17.09 -0.95
N THR A 181 12.63 -16.19 -0.37
CA THR A 181 12.20 -15.24 0.67
C THR A 181 11.10 -14.32 0.18
N LYS A 182 10.27 -13.80 1.07
CA LYS A 182 9.35 -12.70 0.76
C LYS A 182 10.11 -11.36 0.86
N PRO A 183 10.31 -10.61 -0.24
CA PRO A 183 11.08 -9.39 -0.22
C PRO A 183 10.24 -8.17 0.15
N PHE A 184 10.79 -7.29 1.00
CA PHE A 184 10.16 -6.04 1.41
C PHE A 184 11.11 -4.87 1.22
N LEU A 185 10.66 -3.84 0.51
CA LEU A 185 11.37 -2.58 0.38
C LEU A 185 10.65 -1.52 1.21
N VAL A 186 11.33 -1.01 2.24
CA VAL A 186 10.78 -0.02 3.15
C VAL A 186 11.37 1.35 2.84
N ILE A 187 10.54 2.35 2.54
CA ILE A 187 10.98 3.67 2.05
C ILE A 187 10.47 4.81 2.92
N ALA A 188 11.29 5.84 3.12
CA ALA A 188 10.90 7.00 3.94
C ALA A 188 10.02 8.03 3.21
N SER A 189 10.11 8.10 1.88
CA SER A 189 9.52 9.19 1.08
C SER A 189 8.61 8.67 -0.04
N GLU A 190 7.47 9.33 -0.24
CA GLU A 190 6.55 9.03 -1.34
C GLU A 190 7.13 9.35 -2.73
N ARG A 191 8.06 10.31 -2.82
CA ARG A 191 8.77 10.59 -4.09
C ARG A 191 9.61 9.40 -4.54
N ASP A 192 10.20 8.68 -3.58
CA ASP A 192 10.97 7.48 -3.83
C ASP A 192 10.05 6.28 -4.11
N ASN A 193 8.80 6.31 -3.62
CA ASN A 193 7.78 5.31 -3.96
C ASN A 193 7.46 5.32 -5.45
N ASN A 194 7.26 6.50 -6.04
CA ASN A 194 7.01 6.62 -7.48
C ASN A 194 8.22 6.16 -8.32
N ARG A 195 9.45 6.36 -7.83
CA ARG A 195 10.67 5.83 -8.49
C ARG A 195 10.77 4.32 -8.35
N ALA A 196 10.56 3.76 -7.16
CA ALA A 196 10.55 2.32 -6.92
C ALA A 196 9.46 1.64 -7.75
N ILE A 197 8.22 2.16 -7.71
CA ILE A 197 7.09 1.69 -8.53
C ILE A 197 7.42 1.83 -10.01
N LYS A 198 8.03 2.93 -10.46
CA LYS A 198 8.41 3.10 -11.87
C LYS A 198 9.49 2.09 -12.29
N SER A 199 10.53 1.88 -11.48
CA SER A 199 11.56 0.85 -11.69
C SER A 199 10.94 -0.56 -11.69
N MET A 200 9.98 -0.85 -10.81
CA MET A 200 9.22 -2.11 -10.80
C MET A 200 8.23 -2.24 -11.97
N SER A 201 7.69 -1.13 -12.49
CA SER A 201 6.77 -1.13 -13.63
C SER A 201 7.51 -1.32 -14.96
N ILE A 202 8.70 -0.72 -15.10
CA ILE A 202 9.66 -0.99 -16.19
C ILE A 202 10.18 -2.43 -16.09
N ALA A 203 10.20 -3.01 -14.89
CA ALA A 203 10.54 -4.40 -14.70
C ALA A 203 9.53 -5.40 -15.32
N ARG A 204 8.45 -4.98 -15.99
CA ARG A 204 7.72 -5.88 -16.91
C ARG A 204 8.55 -6.34 -18.12
N THR A 205 9.75 -5.79 -18.32
CA THR A 205 10.71 -6.22 -19.36
C THR A 205 12.19 -6.18 -18.92
N GLY A 206 12.49 -5.92 -17.64
CA GLY A 206 13.86 -5.69 -17.13
C GLY A 206 14.36 -6.69 -16.07
N ALA A 207 15.57 -6.45 -15.53
CA ALA A 207 16.32 -7.37 -14.66
C ALA A 207 15.63 -7.76 -13.32
N PHE A 208 14.57 -7.05 -12.92
CA PHE A 208 13.84 -7.27 -11.67
C PHE A 208 12.42 -7.84 -11.86
N HIS A 209 12.06 -8.27 -13.07
CA HIS A 209 10.71 -8.77 -13.41
C HIS A 209 10.22 -9.85 -12.44
N GLU A 210 11.11 -10.76 -12.07
CA GLU A 210 10.80 -11.94 -11.27
C GLU A 210 10.40 -11.57 -9.84
N ILE A 211 11.00 -10.52 -9.26
CA ILE A 211 10.66 -10.07 -7.91
C ILE A 211 9.59 -8.98 -7.89
N GLY A 212 9.36 -8.27 -8.99
CA GLY A 212 8.40 -7.15 -9.04
C GLY A 212 6.95 -7.52 -8.70
N ARG A 213 6.58 -8.82 -8.74
CA ARG A 213 5.26 -9.32 -8.34
C ARG A 213 5.18 -9.74 -6.86
N VAL A 214 6.32 -10.04 -6.24
CA VAL A 214 6.38 -10.59 -4.88
C VAL A 214 6.96 -9.58 -3.87
N THR A 215 7.67 -8.56 -4.35
CA THR A 215 8.20 -7.49 -3.51
C THR A 215 7.08 -6.59 -3.01
N THR A 216 6.96 -6.47 -1.69
CA THR A 216 6.05 -5.54 -1.05
C THR A 216 6.78 -4.25 -0.72
N ILE A 217 6.22 -3.10 -1.11
CA ILE A 217 6.77 -1.78 -0.77
C ILE A 217 5.97 -1.20 0.39
N LEU A 218 6.66 -0.78 1.45
CA LEU A 218 6.07 -0.17 2.63
C LEU A 218 6.72 1.18 2.93
N SER A 219 5.97 2.13 3.46
CA SER A 219 6.53 3.38 3.97
C SER A 219 6.91 3.25 5.45
N PHE A 220 7.80 4.13 5.92
CA PHE A 220 8.15 4.23 7.34
C PHE A 220 6.90 4.46 8.19
N GLU A 221 5.96 5.24 7.68
CA GLU A 221 4.70 5.51 8.36
C GLU A 221 3.82 4.26 8.46
N GLN A 222 3.76 3.43 7.40
CA GLN A 222 3.05 2.16 7.45
C GLN A 222 3.66 1.21 8.49
N ILE A 223 4.99 1.15 8.58
CA ILE A 223 5.67 0.35 9.62
C ILE A 223 5.33 0.87 11.01
N ARG A 224 5.38 2.19 11.24
CA ARG A 224 5.02 2.79 12.53
C ARG A 224 3.58 2.49 12.92
N ARG A 225 2.65 2.60 11.97
CA ARG A 225 1.23 2.29 12.20
C ARG A 225 1.04 0.82 12.54
N LEU A 226 1.68 -0.08 11.80
CA LEU A 226 1.62 -1.52 12.05
C LEU A 226 2.21 -1.88 13.41
N HIS A 227 3.38 -1.35 13.75
CA HIS A 227 4.03 -1.56 15.04
C HIS A 227 3.12 -1.16 16.20
N ARG A 228 2.56 0.06 16.16
CA ARG A 228 1.63 0.54 17.19
C ARG A 228 0.37 -0.31 17.30
N ALA A 229 -0.21 -0.71 16.17
CA ALA A 229 -1.41 -1.53 16.17
C ALA A 229 -1.14 -2.90 16.80
N LEU A 230 -0.04 -3.57 16.42
CA LEU A 230 0.31 -4.89 16.95
C LEU A 230 0.72 -4.84 18.42
N THR A 231 1.49 -3.84 18.85
CA THR A 231 1.88 -3.71 20.26
C THR A 231 0.70 -3.42 21.17
N SER A 232 -0.32 -2.69 20.69
CA SER A 232 -1.54 -2.45 21.47
C SER A 232 -2.37 -3.71 21.77
N VAL A 233 -2.16 -4.79 21.00
CA VAL A 233 -2.91 -6.05 21.14
C VAL A 233 -1.99 -7.25 21.37
N GLU A 234 -0.72 -7.03 21.74
CA GLU A 234 0.30 -8.07 21.86
C GLU A 234 -0.11 -9.18 22.83
N GLU A 235 -0.68 -8.83 23.99
CA GLU A 235 -1.18 -9.80 24.96
C GLU A 235 -2.31 -10.67 24.38
N ILE A 236 -3.21 -10.08 23.60
CA ILE A 236 -4.30 -10.81 22.95
C ILE A 236 -3.73 -11.73 21.86
N LEU A 237 -2.75 -11.25 21.08
CA LEU A 237 -2.09 -12.07 20.08
C LEU A 237 -1.36 -13.26 20.71
N ALA A 238 -0.68 -13.06 21.84
CA ALA A 238 -0.03 -14.16 22.57
C ALA A 238 -1.03 -15.27 22.93
N THR A 239 -2.24 -14.92 23.38
CA THR A 239 -3.28 -15.93 23.69
C THR A 239 -3.81 -16.71 22.48
N LEU A 240 -3.58 -16.24 21.25
CA LEU A 240 -4.02 -16.92 20.01
C LEU A 240 -2.94 -17.85 19.44
N PHE A 241 -1.68 -17.64 19.82
CA PHE A 241 -0.53 -18.40 19.30
C PHE A 241 0.09 -19.34 20.34
N GLU A 242 -0.36 -19.29 21.61
CA GLU A 242 -0.20 -20.37 22.60
C GLU A 242 -1.18 -21.54 22.35
#